data_AF-R2SG85-F1
#
_entry.id   AF-R2SG85-F1
#
_cell.length_a   1.000
_cell.length_b   1.000
_cell.length_c   1.000
_cell.angle_alpha   90.00
_cell.angle_beta   90.00
_cell.angle_gamma   90.00
#
_symmetry.space_group_name_H-M   'P 1'
#
loop_
_entity.id
_entity.type
_entity.pdbx_description
1 polymer ?
#
loop_
_entity_poly.entity_id
_entity_poly.type
_entity_poly.pdbx_seq_one_letter_code
_entity_poly.pdbx_strand_id
1 'polypeptide(L)'
;MANEERKDFNKMLHDNKDMPKIQIITDQKSIEKYGGKRMYFAPPLDYDQVMKQVPYGQVVTVGKIREYFAEQAGADFTEPITAGIFVSIAAWSSH
;
A
#
# COMPACT_ATOMS: atom_id res chain seq x y z
N MET A 1 0.21 -16.61 -0.04
CA MET A 1 -0.23 -16.50 1.37
C MET A 1 -0.80 -17.84 1.82
N ALA A 2 -0.79 -18.16 3.11
CA ALA A 2 -1.42 -19.40 3.57
C ALA A 2 -2.96 -19.30 3.50
N ASN A 3 -3.63 -20.38 3.09
CA ASN A 3 -5.09 -20.54 3.04
C ASN A 3 -5.85 -19.49 2.20
N GLU A 4 -5.33 -19.14 1.02
CA GLU A 4 -5.96 -18.15 0.12
C GLU A 4 -7.39 -18.52 -0.26
N GLU A 5 -7.68 -19.80 -0.50
CA GLU A 5 -9.02 -20.31 -0.84
C GLU A 5 -10.09 -20.06 0.23
N ARG A 6 -9.68 -19.76 1.47
CA ARG A 6 -10.60 -19.48 2.58
C ARG A 6 -10.83 -17.99 2.82
N LYS A 7 -10.18 -17.12 2.05
CA LYS A 7 -10.23 -15.65 2.26
C LYS A 7 -11.20 -15.00 1.29
N ASP A 8 -11.98 -14.07 1.81
CA ASP A 8 -12.78 -13.15 1.00
C ASP A 8 -11.96 -11.89 0.72
N PHE A 9 -11.22 -11.91 -0.40
CA PHE A 9 -10.36 -10.79 -0.78
C PHE A 9 -11.15 -9.53 -1.15
N ASN A 10 -12.37 -9.67 -1.66
CA ASN A 10 -13.24 -8.52 -1.94
C ASN A 10 -13.63 -7.80 -0.65
N LYS A 11 -14.01 -8.56 0.39
CA LYS A 11 -14.26 -7.98 1.72
C LYS A 11 -13.00 -7.35 2.32
N MET A 12 -11.85 -7.99 2.17
CA MET A 12 -10.57 -7.46 2.67
C MET A 12 -10.14 -6.17 1.94
N LEU A 13 -10.43 -6.03 0.65
CA LEU A 13 -10.14 -4.82 -0.12
C LEU A 13 -10.94 -3.62 0.38
N HIS A 14 -12.20 -3.85 0.77
CA HIS A 14 -13.10 -2.80 1.27
C HIS A 14 -12.96 -2.54 2.77
N ASP A 15 -12.11 -3.30 3.48
CA ASP A 15 -11.79 -3.06 4.88
C ASP A 15 -10.66 -2.02 4.98
N ASN A 16 -11.05 -0.78 5.30
CA ASN A 16 -10.13 0.36 5.36
C ASN A 16 -9.19 0.36 6.58
N LYS A 17 -9.33 -0.53 7.56
CA LYS A 17 -8.42 -0.68 8.72
C LYS A 17 -7.81 0.63 9.25
N ASP A 18 -8.64 1.64 9.48
CA ASP A 18 -8.25 2.96 9.99
C ASP A 18 -7.27 3.75 9.08
N MET A 19 -7.47 3.68 7.77
CA MET A 19 -6.69 4.39 6.74
C MET A 19 -7.60 5.30 5.89
N PRO A 20 -7.05 6.39 5.32
CA PRO A 20 -5.63 6.79 5.30
C PRO A 20 -5.12 7.39 6.62
N LYS A 21 -3.84 7.19 6.94
CA LYS A 21 -3.20 7.82 8.11
C LYS A 21 -1.71 8.11 7.92
N ILE A 22 -1.22 9.16 8.58
CA ILE A 22 0.20 9.46 8.71
C ILE A 22 0.62 9.18 10.16
N GLN A 23 1.67 8.37 10.33
CA GLN A 23 2.29 8.12 11.61
C GLN A 23 3.69 8.74 11.64
N ILE A 24 4.02 9.44 12.72
CA ILE A 24 5.38 9.91 12.96
C ILE A 24 6.14 8.81 13.69
N ILE A 25 7.15 8.25 13.03
CA ILE A 25 8.05 7.29 13.67
C ILE A 25 9.10 8.02 14.51
N THR A 26 9.45 7.42 15.65
CA THR A 26 10.48 7.92 16.57
C THR A 26 11.69 7.00 16.66
N ASP A 27 11.62 5.81 16.05
CA ASP A 27 12.71 4.85 16.02
C ASP A 27 13.80 5.32 15.03
N GLN A 28 14.97 5.64 15.56
CA GLN A 28 16.08 6.22 14.79
C GLN A 28 16.55 5.29 13.67
N LYS A 29 16.63 3.98 13.90
CA LYS A 29 17.05 3.00 12.88
C LYS A 29 16.10 2.97 11.69
N SER A 30 14.80 3.07 11.97
CA SER A 30 13.76 3.10 10.93
C SER A 30 13.81 4.41 10.15
N ILE A 31 14.03 5.55 10.83
CA ILE A 31 14.19 6.86 10.17
C ILE A 31 15.37 6.84 9.21
N GLU A 32 16.52 6.32 9.65
CA GLU A 32 17.73 6.20 8.81
C GLU A 32 17.51 5.23 7.64
N LYS A 33 16.83 4.10 7.88
CA LYS A 33 16.54 3.10 6.85
C LYS A 33 15.61 3.63 5.76
N TYR A 34 14.59 4.39 6.13
CA TYR A 34 13.53 4.83 5.21
C TYR A 34 13.67 6.29 4.76
N GLY A 35 14.66 7.03 5.28
CA GLY A 35 14.98 8.39 4.85
C GLY A 35 14.02 9.47 5.36
N GLY A 36 13.24 9.19 6.41
CA GLY A 36 12.29 10.15 6.97
C GLY A 36 11.46 9.59 8.12
N LYS A 37 10.61 10.45 8.70
CA LYS A 37 9.82 10.13 9.90
C LYS A 37 8.31 10.07 9.66
N ARG A 38 7.82 10.65 8.57
CA ARG A 38 6.39 10.71 8.23
C ARG A 38 6.05 9.48 7.39
N MET A 39 5.53 8.45 8.05
CA MET A 39 5.13 7.20 7.44
C MET A 39 3.65 7.28 7.04
N TYR A 40 3.33 7.06 5.77
CA TYR A 40 1.96 7.03 5.26
C TYR A 40 1.43 5.60 5.14
N PHE A 41 0.18 5.40 5.55
CA PHE A 41 -0.59 4.18 5.36
C PHE A 41 -1.74 4.48 4.40
N ALA A 42 -1.60 4.04 3.16
CA ALA A 42 -2.65 4.12 2.14
C ALA A 42 -3.68 2.99 2.33
N PRO A 43 -4.98 3.25 2.15
CA PRO A 43 -6.02 2.23 2.24
C PRO A 43 -5.89 1.19 1.11
N PRO A 44 -6.39 -0.05 1.30
CA PRO A 44 -6.24 -1.11 0.30
C PRO A 44 -6.88 -0.77 -1.06
N LEU A 45 -8.02 -0.07 -1.03
CA LEU A 45 -8.74 0.33 -2.23
C LEU A 45 -7.93 1.27 -3.14
N ASP A 46 -7.08 2.13 -2.58
CA ASP A 46 -6.23 3.02 -3.36
C ASP A 46 -5.20 2.24 -4.18
N TYR A 47 -4.68 1.13 -3.64
CA TYR A 47 -3.77 0.25 -4.39
C TYR A 47 -4.46 -0.36 -5.61
N ASP A 48 -5.70 -0.85 -5.45
CA ASP A 48 -6.50 -1.38 -6.55
C ASP A 48 -6.77 -0.32 -7.62
N GLN A 49 -7.13 0.91 -7.22
CA GLN A 49 -7.34 2.02 -8.15
C GLN A 49 -6.09 2.35 -8.96
N VAL A 50 -4.93 2.49 -8.32
CA VAL A 50 -3.66 2.80 -9.01
C VAL A 50 -3.25 1.64 -9.92
N MET A 51 -3.41 0.40 -9.47
CA MET A 51 -3.09 -0.78 -10.28
C MET A 51 -3.97 -0.88 -11.54
N LYS A 52 -5.27 -0.55 -11.44
CA LYS A 52 -6.21 -0.54 -12.58
C LYS A 52 -5.95 0.60 -13.58
N GLN A 53 -5.28 1.66 -13.16
CA GLN A 53 -4.90 2.77 -14.04
C GLN A 53 -3.68 2.47 -14.91
N VAL A 54 -2.95 1.38 -14.64
CA VAL A 54 -1.78 0.99 -15.44
C VAL A 54 -2.24 0.56 -16.83
N PRO A 55 -1.81 1.24 -17.90
CA PRO A 55 -2.23 0.89 -19.25
C PRO A 55 -1.71 -0.48 -19.67
N TYR A 56 -2.46 -1.13 -20.57
CA TYR A 56 -2.01 -2.39 -21.18
C TYR A 56 -0.63 -2.22 -21.83
N GLY A 57 0.25 -3.19 -21.61
CA GLY A 57 1.64 -3.16 -22.09
C GLY A 57 2.60 -2.34 -21.21
N GLN A 58 2.12 -1.73 -20.12
CA GLN A 58 2.98 -1.07 -19.14
C GLN A 58 3.10 -1.89 -17.85
N VAL A 59 4.17 -1.60 -17.09
CA VAL A 59 4.46 -2.26 -15.82
C VAL A 59 4.67 -1.18 -14.76
N VAL A 60 4.03 -1.36 -13.61
CA VAL A 60 4.30 -0.60 -12.38
C VAL A 60 4.91 -1.53 -11.34
N THR A 61 5.69 -0.98 -10.42
CA THR A 61 6.23 -1.72 -9.27
C THR A 61 5.59 -1.24 -7.98
N VAL A 62 5.59 -2.10 -6.95
CA VAL A 62 5.15 -1.72 -5.61
C VAL A 62 5.96 -0.52 -5.09
N GLY A 63 7.24 -0.41 -5.45
CA GLY A 63 8.07 0.75 -5.14
C GLY A 63 7.51 2.05 -5.71
N LYS A 64 7.11 2.05 -6.99
CA LYS A 64 6.52 3.23 -7.64
C LYS A 64 5.16 3.62 -7.09
N ILE A 65 4.31 2.65 -6.75
CA ILE A 65 3.04 2.92 -6.07
C ILE A 65 3.28 3.58 -4.71
N ARG A 66 4.27 3.10 -3.94
CA ARG A 66 4.64 3.66 -2.64
C ARG A 66 5.19 5.08 -2.73
N GLU A 67 6.03 5.35 -3.72
CA GLU A 67 6.54 6.71 -4.00
C GLU A 67 5.39 7.65 -4.34
N TYR A 68 4.49 7.25 -5.25
CA TYR A 68 3.31 8.01 -5.63
C TYR A 68 2.43 8.35 -4.41
N PHE A 69 2.11 7.38 -3.56
CA PHE A 69 1.31 7.63 -2.36
C PHE A 69 1.99 8.53 -1.34
N ALA A 70 3.30 8.42 -1.16
CA ALA A 70 4.04 9.29 -0.25
C ALA A 70 4.00 10.74 -0.73
N GLU A 71 4.20 10.96 -2.04
CA GLU A 71 4.12 12.28 -2.66
C GLU A 71 2.72 12.90 -2.50
N GLN A 72 1.66 12.15 -2.85
CA GLN A 72 0.28 12.63 -2.74
C GLN A 72 -0.13 12.97 -1.30
N ALA A 73 0.34 12.19 -0.32
CA ALA A 73 0.05 12.42 1.10
C ALA A 73 1.00 13.44 1.76
N GLY A 74 2.00 13.95 1.03
CA GLY A 74 3.06 14.80 1.57
C GLY A 74 3.85 14.11 2.69
N ALA A 75 3.99 12.79 2.64
CA ALA A 75 4.74 11.97 3.59
C ALA A 75 6.16 11.67 3.08
N ASP A 76 7.02 11.18 3.96
CA ASP A 76 8.41 10.86 3.59
C ASP A 76 8.47 9.50 2.87
N PHE A 77 7.62 8.55 3.28
CA PHE A 77 7.49 7.25 2.62
C PHE A 77 6.16 6.57 2.96
N THR A 78 5.73 5.65 2.09
CA THR A 78 4.59 4.75 2.34
C THR A 78 5.07 3.46 3.01
N GLU A 79 4.33 3.01 4.03
CA GLU A 79 4.68 1.84 4.84
C GLU A 79 4.81 0.57 3.97
N PRO A 80 5.99 -0.08 3.95
CA PRO A 80 6.30 -1.14 2.99
C PRO A 80 5.53 -2.45 3.20
N ILE A 81 5.23 -2.84 4.45
CA ILE A 81 4.62 -4.15 4.75
C ILE A 81 3.16 -4.16 4.30
N THR A 82 2.39 -3.17 4.71
CA THR A 82 0.99 -2.95 4.30
C THR A 82 0.88 -2.80 2.80
N ALA A 83 1.79 -2.07 2.15
CA ALA A 83 1.83 -1.96 0.69
C ALA A 83 1.91 -3.34 0.00
N GLY A 84 2.80 -4.23 0.46
CA GLY A 84 2.91 -5.58 -0.10
C GLY A 84 1.65 -6.42 0.14
N ILE A 85 1.05 -6.32 1.33
CA ILE A 85 -0.19 -7.02 1.67
C ILE A 85 -1.36 -6.52 0.80
N PHE A 86 -1.50 -5.21 0.63
CA PHE A 86 -2.64 -4.62 -0.07
C PHE A 86 -2.55 -4.76 -1.58
N VAL A 87 -1.35 -4.69 -2.17
CA VAL A 87 -1.15 -5.09 -3.57
C VAL A 87 -1.57 -6.54 -3.80
N SER A 88 -1.25 -7.44 -2.87
CA SER A 88 -1.68 -8.85 -2.96
C SER A 88 -3.20 -8.97 -2.85
N ILE A 89 -3.83 -8.27 -1.91
CA ILE A 89 -5.29 -8.27 -1.76
C ILE A 89 -5.98 -7.73 -3.02
N ALA A 90 -5.51 -6.61 -3.56
CA ALA A 90 -6.03 -6.03 -4.79
C ALA A 90 -5.94 -7.02 -5.96
N ALA A 91 -4.77 -7.65 -6.15
CA ALA A 91 -4.57 -8.64 -7.20
C ALA A 91 -5.54 -9.83 -7.08
N TRP A 92 -5.80 -10.33 -5.87
CA TRP A 92 -6.71 -11.46 -5.63
C TRP A 92 -8.19 -11.09 -5.59
N SER A 93 -8.53 -9.81 -5.39
CA SER A 93 -9.93 -9.34 -5.34
C SER A 93 -10.60 -9.26 -6.71
N SER A 94 -9.82 -9.28 -7.79
CA SER A 94 -10.32 -9.12 -9.15
C SER A 94 -11.07 -10.37 -9.62
N HIS A 95 -12.39 -10.25 -9.73
CA HIS A 95 -13.28 -11.14 -10.48
C HIS A 95 -13.76 -10.45 -11.76
#